data_AF-A0A945PRN7-F1
#
_entry.id   AF-A0A945PRN7-F1
#
_cell.length_a   1.000
_cell.length_b   1.000
_cell.length_c   1.000
_cell.angle_alpha   90.00
_cell.angle_beta   90.00
_cell.angle_gamma   90.00
#
_symmetry.space_group_name_H-M   'P 1'
#
loop_
_entity.id
_entity.type
_entity.pdbx_description
1 polymer ?
#
loop_
_entity_poly.entity_id
_entity_poly.type
_entity_poly.pdbx_seq_one_letter_code
_entity_poly.pdbx_strand_id
1 'polypeptide(L)'
;MTGPRAFRKAPALALFGLIFALLALTFTGFDQLGPLASEQAAAEQVVAADAAVAAPYAPAPKLTAADYPTIAGVNSRVAVWIFAQLHLWFAAFVLAVPIFVFIIEIIGMRTRDKRYDDMAYEFIKVSITAYSLTAILGGSLLFFLILFYPHLFGYLSTIFSESMFYYALLFFAESAVLYIYYYGWHWLQGGIRKWIHLGLGLSLNVVGTCLMLLANSWLTFMMSPAGVDAAGVFGGDTWAAMNNFLWHPINIHRFVANIAYGGSIVGAYAAFKFLTAGSQEERAHYDWMGYNANFIAICALLPLPFAGYYLAAEMYLYSQQMGITLMGGIFAWLFIIQAVLIGTLFLSANYYLWCGMGRSDGAKRYTKYIKYIAIVLVGAFLVWFTPHTLVLTNEELKALGGPHHKILGPLGIMPAKNTAVNVMIIFTALSFMFYRRANKVATVSWVNAGNAIQVALFTAGILNIMFLGIYHGYFTNTVYKVAASIPQVLTTVVVIVGSITLDSFIYKNSKEVAPLHWGRIPGRAMYALFLLAVAFTWLMGLMGYIRSGIRQHWHVLDIMRDGSVDAFTPTLGFAANVVSVAAIIFMAMVIFVFWIAQVSSNKTLPSGYWKE
;
A
#
# COMPACT_ATOMS: atom_id res chain seq x y z
N MET A 1 -34.03 19.09 19.52
CA MET A 1 -32.96 20.11 19.74
C MET A 1 -32.30 20.41 18.40
N THR A 2 -32.03 21.68 18.15
CA THR A 2 -31.70 22.31 16.85
C THR A 2 -30.71 21.53 15.96
N GLY A 3 -31.08 21.31 14.69
CA GLY A 3 -30.32 20.52 13.72
C GLY A 3 -28.89 21.01 13.47
N PRO A 4 -27.95 20.11 13.12
CA PRO A 4 -26.53 20.44 13.03
C PRO A 4 -26.25 21.35 11.83
N ARG A 5 -25.57 22.47 12.10
CA ARG A 5 -25.10 23.42 11.09
C ARG A 5 -24.16 22.73 10.11
N ALA A 6 -24.53 22.80 8.84
CA ALA A 6 -23.80 22.40 7.64
C ALA A 6 -22.28 22.64 7.68
N PHE A 7 -21.56 21.66 7.13
CA PHE A 7 -20.12 21.52 7.08
C PHE A 7 -19.40 22.78 6.58
N ARG A 8 -18.76 23.51 7.48
CA ARG A 8 -17.70 24.47 7.13
C ARG A 8 -16.36 23.82 7.43
N LYS A 9 -15.56 23.61 6.37
CA LYS A 9 -14.15 23.20 6.38
C LYS A 9 -13.84 21.69 6.34
N ALA A 10 -14.19 21.04 5.23
CA ALA A 10 -13.57 19.78 4.78
C ALA A 10 -12.25 19.91 3.92
N PRO A 11 -11.53 21.05 3.78
CA PRO A 11 -10.35 21.11 2.92
C PRO A 11 -9.12 20.44 3.53
N ALA A 12 -9.12 20.06 4.82
CA ALA A 12 -7.93 19.55 5.50
C ALA A 12 -7.50 18.15 5.01
N LEU A 13 -8.45 17.21 4.81
CA LEU A 13 -8.16 15.88 4.26
C LEU A 13 -7.76 15.93 2.77
N ALA A 14 -8.33 16.85 1.99
CA ALA A 14 -7.99 17.04 0.58
C ALA A 14 -6.62 17.73 0.40
N LEU A 15 -6.31 18.72 1.25
CA LEU A 15 -5.00 19.36 1.32
C LEU A 15 -3.93 18.37 1.82
N PHE A 16 -4.30 17.44 2.70
CA PHE A 16 -3.42 16.38 3.17
C PHE A 16 -3.10 15.34 2.08
N GLY A 17 -4.08 14.87 1.30
CA GLY A 17 -3.81 14.04 0.11
C GLY A 17 -2.88 14.73 -0.89
N LEU A 18 -2.96 16.07 -0.97
CA LEU A 18 -2.06 16.91 -1.77
C LEU A 18 -0.64 16.97 -1.20
N ILE A 19 -0.50 17.22 0.12
CA ILE A 19 0.78 17.27 0.83
C ILE A 19 1.46 15.89 0.83
N PHE A 20 0.69 14.80 0.91
CA PHE A 20 1.19 13.43 0.86
C PHE A 20 1.68 13.06 -0.54
N ALA A 21 0.94 13.43 -1.59
CA ALA A 21 1.39 13.29 -2.97
C ALA A 21 2.64 14.14 -3.26
N LEU A 22 2.72 15.36 -2.71
CA LEU A 22 3.88 16.24 -2.84
C LEU A 22 5.08 15.74 -2.03
N LEU A 23 4.90 15.21 -0.82
CA LEU A 23 5.96 14.61 -0.01
C LEU A 23 6.53 13.35 -0.67
N ALA A 24 5.67 12.50 -1.24
CA ALA A 24 6.10 11.36 -2.04
C ALA A 24 6.92 11.79 -3.29
N LEU A 25 6.72 13.01 -3.80
CA LEU A 25 7.49 13.59 -4.91
C LEU A 25 8.75 14.34 -4.46
N THR A 26 8.85 14.80 -3.22
CA THR A 26 10.08 15.41 -2.71
C THR A 26 11.13 14.37 -2.30
N PHE A 27 10.72 13.13 -2.02
CA PHE A 27 11.65 12.01 -1.77
C PHE A 27 12.12 11.31 -3.05
N THR A 28 11.58 11.68 -4.19
CA THR A 28 12.04 11.16 -5.47
C THR A 28 13.07 12.10 -6.04
N GLY A 29 14.35 11.78 -5.83
CA GLY A 29 15.46 12.39 -6.56
C GLY A 29 15.40 12.02 -8.04
N PHE A 30 14.40 12.54 -8.76
CA PHE A 30 14.14 12.20 -10.16
C PHE A 30 15.05 12.94 -11.16
N ASP A 31 15.99 13.77 -10.69
CA ASP A 31 16.91 14.53 -11.56
C ASP A 31 18.16 13.75 -12.00
N GLN A 32 18.31 12.46 -11.65
CA GLN A 32 19.59 11.76 -11.87
C GLN A 32 19.49 10.37 -12.51
N LEU A 33 18.47 10.10 -13.34
CA LEU A 33 18.35 8.84 -14.09
C LEU A 33 19.35 8.67 -15.25
N GLY A 34 20.27 9.62 -15.46
CA GLY A 34 21.24 9.63 -16.57
C GLY A 34 22.71 9.64 -16.14
N PRO A 35 23.16 10.54 -15.24
CA PRO A 35 24.59 10.68 -14.95
C PRO A 35 25.09 9.94 -13.70
N LEU A 36 24.21 9.62 -12.74
CA LEU A 36 24.63 8.96 -11.49
C LEU A 36 25.08 7.51 -11.69
N ALA A 37 24.55 6.80 -12.69
CA ALA A 37 24.95 5.42 -12.96
C ALA A 37 26.43 5.29 -13.34
N SER A 38 27.04 6.32 -13.92
CA SER A 38 28.48 6.35 -14.20
C SER A 38 29.32 6.86 -13.01
N GLU A 39 28.81 7.81 -12.23
CA GLU A 39 29.53 8.33 -11.05
C GLU A 39 29.48 7.37 -9.85
N GLN A 40 28.37 6.66 -9.62
CA GLN A 40 28.27 5.62 -8.58
C GLN A 40 29.01 4.35 -8.95
N ALA A 41 29.01 3.92 -10.22
CA ALA A 41 29.84 2.79 -10.65
C ALA A 41 31.34 3.12 -10.55
N ALA A 42 31.73 4.38 -10.80
CA ALA A 42 33.10 4.84 -10.58
C ALA A 42 33.44 4.97 -9.09
N ALA A 43 32.50 5.42 -8.24
CA ALA A 43 32.69 5.48 -6.80
C ALA A 43 32.74 4.09 -6.14
N GLU A 44 31.93 3.12 -6.59
CA GLU A 44 31.99 1.71 -6.14
C GLU A 44 33.31 1.04 -6.53
N GLN A 45 33.87 1.35 -7.70
CA GLN A 45 35.21 0.89 -8.08
C GLN A 45 36.34 1.55 -7.28
N VAL A 46 36.16 2.79 -6.82
CA VAL A 46 37.17 3.49 -6.01
C VAL A 46 37.12 3.06 -4.55
N VAL A 47 35.96 2.68 -4.00
CA VAL A 47 35.86 2.12 -2.63
C VAL A 47 36.36 0.66 -2.58
N ALA A 48 36.29 -0.09 -3.67
CA ALA A 48 36.83 -1.45 -3.76
C ALA A 48 38.37 -1.52 -3.70
N ALA A 49 39.08 -0.40 -3.82
CA ALA A 49 40.55 -0.38 -3.84
C ALA A 49 41.21 -0.15 -2.47
N ASP A 50 40.47 0.26 -1.43
CA ASP A 50 41.05 0.72 -0.15
C ASP A 50 40.45 0.05 1.11
N ALA A 51 40.07 -1.23 1.02
CA ALA A 51 39.64 -2.01 2.18
C ALA A 51 40.36 -3.37 2.29
N ALA A 52 41.68 -3.34 2.47
CA ALA A 52 42.43 -4.45 3.06
C ALA A 52 42.50 -4.33 4.60
N VAL A 53 41.40 -3.91 5.23
CA VAL A 53 41.18 -4.08 6.67
C VAL A 53 40.54 -5.45 6.82
N ALA A 54 41.11 -6.33 7.65
CA ALA A 54 40.55 -7.64 7.92
C ALA A 54 39.07 -7.49 8.31
N ALA A 55 38.17 -7.90 7.43
CA ALA A 55 36.74 -7.77 7.65
C ALA A 55 36.33 -8.57 8.90
N PRO A 56 35.59 -8.00 9.86
CA PRO A 56 35.19 -8.71 11.07
C PRO A 56 34.09 -9.76 10.83
N TYR A 57 33.64 -9.91 9.59
CA TYR A 57 32.53 -10.78 9.20
C TYR A 57 33.05 -12.10 8.61
N ALA A 58 32.39 -13.20 8.97
CA ALA A 58 32.69 -14.51 8.40
C ALA A 58 32.13 -14.64 6.97
N PRO A 59 32.71 -15.51 6.12
CA PRO A 59 32.16 -15.79 4.80
C PRO A 59 30.76 -16.39 4.89
N ALA A 60 29.95 -16.18 3.84
CA ALA A 60 28.61 -16.75 3.78
C ALA A 60 28.66 -18.29 3.83
N PRO A 61 27.87 -18.94 4.71
CA PRO A 61 27.82 -20.40 4.80
C PRO A 61 27.47 -21.07 3.46
N LYS A 62 28.19 -22.16 3.15
CA LYS A 62 27.89 -23.04 2.01
C LYS A 62 26.98 -24.17 2.48
N LEU A 63 25.67 -23.97 2.32
CA LEU A 63 24.65 -24.85 2.88
C LEU A 63 24.34 -26.05 2.00
N THR A 64 24.06 -27.17 2.64
CA THR A 64 23.54 -28.42 2.08
C THR A 64 22.20 -28.77 2.73
N ALA A 65 21.49 -29.76 2.22
CA ALA A 65 20.21 -30.17 2.79
C ALA A 65 20.29 -30.62 4.26
N ALA A 66 21.46 -31.10 4.71
CA ALA A 66 21.69 -31.54 6.09
C ALA A 66 21.75 -30.38 7.10
N ASP A 67 22.02 -29.16 6.63
CA ASP A 67 22.15 -27.97 7.48
C ASP A 67 20.78 -27.35 7.84
N TYR A 68 19.69 -27.93 7.33
CA TYR A 68 18.33 -27.47 7.57
C TYR A 68 17.61 -28.39 8.55
N PRO A 69 17.26 -27.90 9.76
CA PRO A 69 16.46 -28.68 10.70
C PRO A 69 15.11 -29.08 10.10
N THR A 70 14.74 -30.34 10.29
CA THR A 70 13.46 -30.89 9.82
C THR A 70 12.62 -31.37 11.00
N ILE A 71 11.32 -31.11 10.93
CA ILE A 71 10.34 -31.59 11.92
C ILE A 71 9.28 -32.39 11.17
N ALA A 72 9.00 -33.60 11.64
CA ALA A 72 8.03 -34.50 11.01
C ALA A 72 6.67 -33.81 10.85
N GLY A 73 6.13 -33.81 9.63
CA GLY A 73 4.83 -33.22 9.30
C GLY A 73 4.84 -31.70 9.09
N VAL A 74 5.98 -31.01 9.22
CA VAL A 74 6.08 -29.56 9.01
C VAL A 74 6.95 -29.26 7.79
N ASN A 75 6.40 -28.54 6.81
CA ASN A 75 7.21 -27.94 5.75
C ASN A 75 7.74 -26.58 6.25
N SER A 76 9.06 -26.53 6.48
CA SER A 76 9.76 -25.38 7.06
C SER A 76 9.54 -24.08 6.26
N ARG A 77 9.57 -24.16 4.93
CA ARG A 77 9.37 -23.00 4.05
C ARG A 77 7.95 -22.47 4.15
N VAL A 78 6.95 -23.34 4.06
CA VAL A 78 5.53 -22.94 4.15
C VAL A 78 5.21 -22.37 5.53
N ALA A 79 5.76 -22.96 6.60
CA ALA A 79 5.59 -22.45 7.96
C ALA A 79 6.13 -21.01 8.08
N VAL A 80 7.40 -20.78 7.72
CA VAL A 80 8.01 -19.43 7.75
C VAL A 80 7.23 -18.46 6.86
N TRP A 81 6.80 -18.90 5.67
CA TRP A 81 6.01 -18.07 4.76
C TRP A 81 4.68 -17.63 5.39
N ILE A 82 3.89 -18.54 5.96
CA ILE A 82 2.61 -18.20 6.59
C ILE A 82 2.82 -17.18 7.72
N PHE A 83 3.78 -17.41 8.62
CA PHE A 83 4.04 -16.47 9.72
C PHE A 83 4.59 -15.12 9.25
N ALA A 84 5.48 -15.11 8.26
CA ALA A 84 5.98 -13.89 7.65
C ALA A 84 4.85 -13.07 7.01
N GLN A 85 3.93 -13.76 6.33
CA GLN A 85 2.81 -13.13 5.64
C GLN A 85 1.78 -12.56 6.61
N LEU A 86 1.40 -13.34 7.63
CA LEU A 86 0.49 -12.89 8.69
C LEU A 86 1.08 -11.69 9.44
N HIS A 87 2.35 -11.78 9.83
CA HIS A 87 3.05 -10.68 10.50
C HIS A 87 3.09 -9.43 9.60
N LEU A 88 3.40 -9.58 8.31
CA LEU A 88 3.47 -8.45 7.37
C LEU A 88 2.14 -7.71 7.23
N TRP A 89 1.02 -8.41 7.10
CA TRP A 89 -0.30 -7.77 6.99
C TRP A 89 -0.69 -7.05 8.28
N PHE A 90 -0.44 -7.65 9.43
CA PHE A 90 -0.69 -7.02 10.72
C PHE A 90 0.24 -5.83 10.98
N ALA A 91 1.53 -5.93 10.64
CA ALA A 91 2.48 -4.83 10.73
C ALA A 91 2.10 -3.67 9.80
N ALA A 92 1.64 -3.95 8.57
CA ALA A 92 1.14 -2.93 7.66
C ALA A 92 -0.08 -2.20 8.24
N PHE A 93 -1.02 -2.94 8.84
CA PHE A 93 -2.20 -2.37 9.50
C PHE A 93 -1.82 -1.50 10.71
N VAL A 94 -0.94 -2.01 11.58
CA VAL A 94 -0.50 -1.34 12.80
C VAL A 94 0.38 -0.13 12.54
N LEU A 95 1.16 -0.10 11.44
CA LEU A 95 1.86 1.12 11.01
C LEU A 95 0.89 2.17 10.48
N ALA A 96 -0.09 1.76 9.67
CA ALA A 96 -0.94 2.68 8.95
C ALA A 96 -1.95 3.41 9.84
N VAL A 97 -2.56 2.70 10.79
CA VAL A 97 -3.63 3.25 11.65
C VAL A 97 -3.16 4.47 12.45
N PRO A 98 -2.03 4.42 13.19
CA PRO A 98 -1.49 5.59 13.89
C PRO A 98 -1.27 6.81 12.99
N ILE A 99 -0.89 6.62 11.71
CA ILE A 99 -0.64 7.72 10.78
C ILE A 99 -1.92 8.51 10.58
N PHE A 100 -3.01 7.83 10.19
CA PHE A 100 -4.26 8.54 9.97
C PHE A 100 -5.00 8.90 11.25
N VAL A 101 -4.85 8.17 12.35
CA VAL A 101 -5.37 8.59 13.67
C VAL A 101 -4.79 9.93 14.07
N PHE A 102 -3.47 10.10 13.96
CA PHE A 102 -2.80 11.37 14.25
C PHE A 102 -3.33 12.52 13.36
N ILE A 103 -3.54 12.26 12.07
CA ILE A 103 -4.09 13.26 11.13
C ILE A 103 -5.55 13.60 11.47
N ILE A 104 -6.37 12.59 11.74
CA ILE A 104 -7.78 12.74 12.10
C ILE A 104 -7.89 13.53 13.41
N GLU A 105 -7.02 13.27 14.37
CA GLU A 105 -6.96 14.02 15.63
C GLU A 105 -6.61 15.49 15.40
N ILE A 106 -5.60 15.79 14.58
CA ILE A 106 -5.28 17.18 14.17
C ILE A 106 -6.50 17.86 13.55
N ILE A 107 -7.23 17.15 12.68
CA ILE A 107 -8.44 17.65 12.05
C ILE A 107 -9.53 17.89 13.08
N GLY A 108 -9.76 16.97 14.02
CA GLY A 108 -10.70 17.12 15.12
C GLY A 108 -10.38 18.33 16.00
N MET A 109 -9.10 18.55 16.33
CA MET A 109 -8.67 19.72 17.09
C MET A 109 -8.87 21.03 16.33
N ARG A 110 -8.56 21.06 15.03
CA ARG A 110 -8.71 22.28 14.20
C ARG A 110 -10.17 22.61 13.90
N THR A 111 -11.00 21.59 13.69
CA THR A 111 -12.43 21.76 13.34
C THR A 111 -13.33 21.85 14.57
N ARG A 112 -12.87 21.37 15.73
CA ARG A 112 -13.66 21.20 16.96
C ARG A 112 -14.89 20.30 16.77
N ASP A 113 -14.82 19.39 15.79
CA ASP A 113 -15.87 18.39 15.55
C ASP A 113 -15.50 17.08 16.22
N LYS A 114 -16.29 16.72 17.24
CA LYS A 114 -16.08 15.56 18.10
C LYS A 114 -16.09 14.24 17.32
N ARG A 115 -16.79 14.16 16.18
CA ARG A 115 -16.86 12.94 15.36
C ARG A 115 -15.49 12.47 14.88
N TYR A 116 -14.57 13.39 14.62
CA TYR A 116 -13.19 13.04 14.26
C TYR A 116 -12.42 12.47 15.46
N ASP A 117 -12.57 13.07 16.65
CA ASP A 117 -11.91 12.55 17.87
C ASP A 117 -12.45 11.16 18.25
N ASP A 118 -13.78 10.97 18.18
CA ASP A 118 -14.43 9.68 18.45
C ASP A 118 -13.96 8.60 17.45
N MET A 119 -13.90 8.92 16.15
CA MET A 119 -13.40 7.99 15.13
C MET A 119 -11.91 7.66 15.31
N ALA A 120 -11.09 8.65 15.64
CA ALA A 120 -9.66 8.45 15.89
C ALA A 120 -9.44 7.54 17.11
N TYR A 121 -10.23 7.74 18.17
CA TYR A 121 -10.21 6.88 19.36
C TYR A 121 -10.63 5.44 19.04
N GLU A 122 -11.70 5.24 18.25
CA GLU A 122 -12.12 3.90 17.82
C GLU A 122 -11.05 3.20 16.98
N PHE A 123 -10.41 3.90 16.05
CA PHE A 123 -9.34 3.34 15.23
C PHE A 123 -8.13 2.91 16.06
N ILE A 124 -7.66 3.75 16.98
CA ILE A 124 -6.49 3.41 17.81
C ILE A 124 -6.82 2.25 18.78
N LYS A 125 -8.06 2.15 19.25
CA LYS A 125 -8.55 1.02 20.05
C LYS A 125 -8.50 -0.29 19.27
N VAL A 126 -8.85 -0.28 17.98
CA VAL A 126 -8.70 -1.48 17.13
C VAL A 126 -7.21 -1.79 16.92
N SER A 127 -6.40 -0.76 16.71
CA SER A 127 -4.94 -0.90 16.50
C SER A 127 -4.21 -1.53 17.70
N ILE A 128 -4.55 -1.18 18.94
CA ILE A 128 -3.87 -1.74 20.13
C ILE A 128 -4.08 -3.25 20.29
N THR A 129 -5.27 -3.73 19.92
CA THR A 129 -5.59 -5.15 19.92
C THR A 129 -4.78 -5.86 18.84
N ALA A 130 -4.74 -5.28 17.64
CA ALA A 130 -3.96 -5.82 16.53
C ALA A 130 -2.45 -5.81 16.82
N TYR A 131 -1.93 -4.80 17.53
CA TYR A 131 -0.53 -4.69 17.94
C TYR A 131 -0.04 -5.93 18.68
N SER A 132 -0.85 -6.43 19.62
CA SER A 132 -0.52 -7.63 20.40
C SER A 132 -0.40 -8.87 19.51
N LEU A 133 -1.30 -9.03 18.53
CA LEU A 133 -1.21 -10.12 17.55
C LEU A 133 0.01 -9.94 16.62
N THR A 134 0.31 -8.71 16.20
CA THR A 134 1.51 -8.41 15.40
C THR A 134 2.78 -8.87 16.12
N ALA A 135 2.88 -8.57 17.42
CA ALA A 135 4.02 -8.95 18.26
C ALA A 135 4.14 -10.48 18.41
N ILE A 136 3.03 -11.18 18.66
CA ILE A 136 3.01 -12.66 18.74
C ILE A 136 3.47 -13.27 17.41
N LEU A 137 2.94 -12.77 16.29
CA LEU A 137 3.29 -13.25 14.95
C LEU A 137 4.75 -12.92 14.58
N GLY A 138 5.26 -11.76 14.99
CA GLY A 138 6.64 -11.36 14.78
C GLY A 138 7.63 -12.19 15.61
N GLY A 139 7.32 -12.42 16.88
CA GLY A 139 8.08 -13.34 17.74
C GLY A 139 8.05 -14.77 17.22
N SER A 140 6.89 -15.24 16.73
CA SER A 140 6.76 -16.54 16.07
C SER A 140 7.61 -16.62 14.81
N LEU A 141 7.59 -15.59 13.96
CA LEU A 141 8.42 -15.52 12.76
C LEU A 141 9.92 -15.60 13.11
N LEU A 142 10.38 -14.81 14.08
CA LEU A 142 11.77 -14.86 14.56
C LEU A 142 12.13 -16.27 15.06
N PHE A 143 11.26 -16.88 15.87
CA PHE A 143 11.46 -18.24 16.37
C PHE A 143 11.56 -19.25 15.21
N PHE A 144 10.69 -19.17 14.20
CA PHE A 144 10.75 -20.06 13.04
C PHE A 144 11.98 -19.83 12.16
N LEU A 145 12.46 -18.59 12.03
CA LEU A 145 13.72 -18.30 11.32
C LEU A 145 14.92 -18.92 12.04
N ILE A 146 14.98 -18.81 13.38
CA ILE A 146 16.04 -19.44 14.19
C ILE A 146 15.94 -20.97 14.11
N LEU A 147 14.73 -21.52 14.18
CA LEU A 147 14.50 -22.97 14.21
C LEU A 147 14.78 -23.63 12.86
N PHE A 148 14.30 -23.07 11.76
CA PHE A 148 14.35 -23.71 10.43
C PHE A 148 15.44 -23.16 9.50
N TYR A 149 15.92 -21.93 9.75
CA TYR A 149 16.94 -21.28 8.93
C TYR A 149 18.06 -20.65 9.79
N PRO A 150 18.65 -21.42 10.74
CA PRO A 150 19.60 -20.88 11.72
C PRO A 150 20.82 -20.23 11.08
N HIS A 151 21.36 -20.81 10.01
CA HIS A 151 22.54 -20.27 9.33
C HIS A 151 22.26 -18.97 8.57
N LEU A 152 21.10 -18.85 7.93
CA LEU A 152 20.67 -17.62 7.27
C LEU A 152 20.47 -16.51 8.31
N PHE A 153 19.72 -16.80 9.38
CA PHE A 153 19.48 -15.82 10.42
C PHE A 153 20.78 -15.43 11.13
N GLY A 154 21.66 -16.39 11.40
CA GLY A 154 23.01 -16.16 11.93
C GLY A 154 23.80 -15.19 11.07
N TYR A 155 23.92 -15.45 9.77
CA TYR A 155 24.62 -14.56 8.83
C TYR A 155 24.05 -13.14 8.84
N LEU A 156 22.73 -12.98 8.71
CA LEU A 156 22.09 -11.66 8.76
C LEU A 156 22.29 -10.98 10.12
N SER A 157 22.20 -11.73 11.22
CA SER A 157 22.36 -11.18 12.58
C SER A 157 23.78 -10.70 12.85
N THR A 158 24.81 -11.30 12.22
CA THR A 158 26.19 -10.80 12.33
C THR A 158 26.34 -9.45 11.64
N ILE A 159 25.86 -9.32 10.39
CA ILE A 159 25.93 -8.09 9.58
C ILE A 159 25.08 -6.97 10.18
N PHE A 160 23.88 -7.29 10.65
CA PHE A 160 22.88 -6.32 11.08
C PHE A 160 22.74 -6.19 12.60
N SER A 161 23.69 -6.72 13.38
CA SER A 161 23.63 -6.76 14.85
C SER A 161 23.25 -5.42 15.48
N GLU A 162 23.90 -4.33 15.07
CA GLU A 162 23.60 -2.98 15.53
C GLU A 162 22.18 -2.54 15.18
N SER A 163 21.78 -2.71 13.91
CA SER A 163 20.44 -2.33 13.45
C SER A 163 19.33 -3.15 14.12
N MET A 164 19.58 -4.44 14.41
CA MET A 164 18.65 -5.32 15.13
C MET A 164 18.51 -4.91 16.60
N PHE A 165 19.60 -4.45 17.23
CA PHE A 165 19.54 -3.88 18.57
C PHE A 165 18.66 -2.61 18.60
N TYR A 166 18.87 -1.68 17.67
CA TYR A 166 18.01 -0.49 17.56
C TYR A 166 16.57 -0.83 17.22
N TYR A 167 16.34 -1.84 16.38
CA TYR A 167 14.99 -2.34 16.10
C TYR A 167 14.30 -2.83 17.38
N ALA A 168 15.00 -3.60 18.22
CA ALA A 168 14.45 -4.06 19.50
C ALA A 168 14.12 -2.89 20.44
N LEU A 169 15.02 -1.89 20.56
CA LEU A 169 14.76 -0.68 21.36
C LEU A 169 13.55 0.12 20.84
N LEU A 170 13.47 0.33 19.53
CA LEU A 170 12.36 1.03 18.89
C LEU A 170 11.05 0.26 19.05
N PHE A 171 11.08 -1.08 19.07
CA PHE A 171 9.89 -1.89 19.33
C PHE A 171 9.34 -1.64 20.76
N PHE A 172 10.22 -1.59 21.77
CA PHE A 172 9.81 -1.21 23.13
C PHE A 172 9.31 0.23 23.21
N ALA A 173 9.97 1.16 22.51
CA ALA A 173 9.56 2.55 22.45
C ALA A 173 8.18 2.69 21.77
N GLU A 174 7.93 1.98 20.67
CA GLU A 174 6.67 1.96 19.96
C GLU A 174 5.55 1.48 20.87
N SER A 175 5.78 0.36 21.56
CA SER A 175 4.85 -0.17 22.57
C SER A 175 4.54 0.88 23.63
N ALA A 176 5.57 1.43 24.28
CA ALA A 176 5.38 2.42 25.35
C ALA A 176 4.58 3.65 24.87
N VAL A 177 4.97 4.22 23.73
CA VAL A 177 4.29 5.41 23.18
C VAL A 177 2.86 5.07 22.74
N LEU A 178 2.62 3.92 22.11
CA LEU A 178 1.27 3.49 21.72
C LEU A 178 0.34 3.36 22.93
N TYR A 179 0.80 2.71 24.00
CA TYR A 179 0.01 2.51 25.21
C TYR A 179 -0.26 3.83 25.94
N ILE A 180 0.73 4.72 26.05
CA ILE A 180 0.56 6.06 26.65
C ILE A 180 -0.38 6.91 25.79
N TYR A 181 -0.26 6.84 24.46
CA TYR A 181 -1.16 7.54 23.54
C TYR A 181 -2.60 7.06 23.69
N TYR A 182 -2.83 5.74 23.66
CA TYR A 182 -4.18 5.19 23.80
C TYR A 182 -4.81 5.46 25.17
N TYR A 183 -4.14 5.07 26.27
CA TYR A 183 -4.71 5.27 27.61
C TYR A 183 -4.70 6.73 28.03
N GLY A 184 -3.81 7.54 27.45
CA GLY A 184 -3.77 8.98 27.61
C GLY A 184 -4.89 9.71 26.90
N TRP A 185 -5.71 9.05 26.07
CA TRP A 185 -6.71 9.71 25.23
C TRP A 185 -7.66 10.61 26.03
N HIS A 186 -8.21 10.14 27.15
CA HIS A 186 -9.12 10.94 27.98
C HIS A 186 -8.39 11.79 29.04
N TRP A 187 -7.17 11.39 29.42
CA TRP A 187 -6.36 12.08 30.42
C TRP A 187 -5.69 13.35 29.87
N LEU A 188 -5.16 13.30 28.66
CA LEU A 188 -4.40 14.36 28.01
C LEU A 188 -5.29 15.29 27.17
N GLN A 189 -6.47 15.61 27.67
CA GLN A 189 -7.42 16.48 26.99
C GLN A 189 -7.29 17.94 27.46
N GLY A 190 -7.45 18.87 26.51
CA GLY A 190 -7.44 20.32 26.77
C GLY A 190 -6.06 20.99 26.79
N GLY A 191 -6.02 22.28 26.43
CA GLY A 191 -4.83 23.14 26.52
C GLY A 191 -3.55 22.54 25.94
N ILE A 192 -2.46 22.64 26.70
CA ILE A 192 -1.14 22.07 26.38
C ILE A 192 -1.14 20.53 26.39
N ARG A 193 -2.00 19.89 27.20
CA ARG A 193 -2.04 18.43 27.32
C ARG A 193 -2.44 17.76 26.02
N LYS A 194 -3.35 18.37 25.26
CA LYS A 194 -3.74 17.85 23.94
C LYS A 194 -2.58 17.95 22.92
N TRP A 195 -1.70 18.96 23.05
CA TRP A 195 -0.48 19.03 22.24
C TRP A 195 0.54 17.96 22.63
N ILE A 196 0.64 17.62 23.92
CA ILE A 196 1.44 16.48 24.38
C ILE A 196 0.89 15.17 23.80
N HIS A 197 -0.43 14.98 23.83
CA HIS A 197 -1.08 13.82 23.22
C HIS A 197 -0.78 13.71 21.71
N LEU A 198 -0.88 14.82 20.97
CA LEU A 198 -0.45 14.86 19.57
C LEU A 198 1.04 14.56 19.41
N GLY A 199 1.90 15.07 20.30
CA GLY A 199 3.33 14.78 20.31
C GLY A 199 3.62 13.28 20.42
N LEU A 200 2.90 12.58 21.30
CA LEU A 200 2.95 11.12 21.41
C LEU A 200 2.51 10.44 20.11
N GLY A 201 1.42 10.90 19.50
CA GLY A 201 0.97 10.42 18.19
C GLY A 201 2.02 10.60 17.09
N LEU A 202 2.72 11.75 17.05
CA LEU A 202 3.82 11.97 16.12
C LEU A 202 5.01 11.04 16.40
N SER A 203 5.42 10.91 17.66
CA SER A 203 6.50 10.01 18.09
C SER A 203 6.20 8.56 17.71
N LEU A 204 4.97 8.08 17.91
CA LEU A 204 4.53 6.75 17.50
C LEU A 204 4.74 6.52 16.00
N ASN A 205 4.38 7.50 15.18
CA ASN A 205 4.54 7.42 13.74
C ASN A 205 6.00 7.44 13.28
N VAL A 206 6.84 8.25 13.93
CA VAL A 206 8.29 8.28 13.66
C VAL A 206 8.91 6.92 14.00
N VAL A 207 8.65 6.40 15.20
CA VAL A 207 9.20 5.11 15.67
C VAL A 207 8.72 3.96 14.77
N GLY A 208 7.42 3.86 14.49
CA GLY A 208 6.89 2.82 13.61
C GLY A 208 7.47 2.89 12.20
N THR A 209 7.66 4.09 11.65
CA THR A 209 8.30 4.27 10.34
C THR A 209 9.76 3.83 10.37
N CYS A 210 10.52 4.19 11.41
CA CYS A 210 11.90 3.73 11.59
C CYS A 210 12.00 2.19 11.68
N LEU A 211 11.09 1.53 12.40
CA LEU A 211 11.01 0.07 12.44
C LEU A 211 10.83 -0.54 11.04
N MET A 212 9.95 0.05 10.23
CA MET A 212 9.77 -0.37 8.84
C MET A 212 11.04 -0.19 8.02
N LEU A 213 11.72 0.95 8.12
CA LEU A 213 12.96 1.23 7.38
C LEU A 213 14.06 0.22 7.74
N LEU A 214 14.23 -0.09 9.03
CA LEU A 214 15.19 -1.08 9.52
C LEU A 214 14.86 -2.48 9.01
N ALA A 215 13.63 -2.96 9.18
CA ALA A 215 13.24 -4.29 8.71
C ALA A 215 13.33 -4.43 7.18
N ASN A 216 13.05 -3.35 6.44
CA ASN A 216 13.20 -3.33 4.99
C ASN A 216 14.65 -3.46 4.56
N SER A 217 15.60 -2.94 5.33
CA SER A 217 17.03 -3.03 5.01
C SER A 217 17.51 -4.49 4.98
N TRP A 218 17.05 -5.32 5.93
CA TRP A 218 17.38 -6.75 5.99
C TRP A 218 16.77 -7.50 4.80
N LEU A 219 15.51 -7.19 4.48
CA LEU A 219 14.81 -7.79 3.34
C LEU A 219 15.48 -7.44 2.01
N THR A 220 15.86 -6.16 1.80
CA THR A 220 16.44 -5.73 0.54
C THR A 220 17.90 -6.13 0.42
N PHE A 221 18.64 -6.27 1.51
CA PHE A 221 19.98 -6.84 1.49
C PHE A 221 19.98 -8.28 0.94
N MET A 222 18.95 -9.08 1.26
CA MET A 222 18.79 -10.41 0.68
C MET A 222 18.58 -10.37 -0.85
N MET A 223 18.06 -9.27 -1.39
CA MET A 223 17.72 -9.12 -2.82
C MET A 223 18.80 -8.41 -3.63
N SER A 224 19.45 -7.42 -3.04
CA SER A 224 20.49 -6.60 -3.65
C SER A 224 21.61 -6.41 -2.61
N PRO A 225 22.36 -7.46 -2.26
CA PRO A 225 23.45 -7.33 -1.31
C PRO A 225 24.50 -6.34 -1.83
N ALA A 226 25.00 -5.49 -0.95
CA ALA A 226 26.04 -4.50 -1.26
C ALA A 226 27.22 -4.68 -0.30
N GLY A 227 28.45 -4.41 -0.76
CA GLY A 227 29.66 -4.51 0.05
C GLY A 227 30.05 -5.93 0.48
N VAL A 228 29.65 -6.95 -0.30
CA VAL A 228 29.99 -8.36 -0.04
C VAL A 228 30.93 -8.87 -1.13
N ASP A 229 32.00 -9.56 -0.74
CA ASP A 229 32.94 -10.17 -1.69
C ASP A 229 32.43 -11.51 -2.28
N ALA A 230 33.22 -12.11 -3.18
CA ALA A 230 32.88 -13.39 -3.81
C ALA A 230 32.84 -14.59 -2.84
N ALA A 231 33.46 -14.48 -1.66
CA ALA A 231 33.38 -15.48 -0.60
C ALA A 231 32.17 -15.25 0.33
N GLY A 232 31.40 -14.19 0.12
CA GLY A 232 30.29 -13.81 0.98
C GLY A 232 30.74 -13.09 2.25
N VAL A 233 31.94 -12.53 2.29
CA VAL A 233 32.42 -11.72 3.41
C VAL A 233 31.94 -10.30 3.21
N PHE A 234 31.21 -9.76 4.18
CA PHE A 234 30.80 -8.36 4.18
C PHE A 234 31.97 -7.48 4.62
N GLY A 235 32.27 -6.43 3.85
CA GLY A 235 33.40 -5.52 4.11
C GLY A 235 33.00 -4.11 4.56
N GLY A 236 31.70 -3.83 4.70
CA GLY A 236 31.17 -2.50 5.04
C GLY A 236 30.81 -2.32 6.51
N ASP A 237 30.23 -1.16 6.81
CA ASP A 237 29.58 -0.87 8.09
C ASP A 237 28.05 -1.14 8.02
N THR A 238 27.36 -0.99 9.15
CA THR A 238 25.90 -1.18 9.23
C THR A 238 25.15 -0.29 8.24
N TRP A 239 25.62 0.93 8.00
CA TRP A 239 24.98 1.86 7.06
C TRP A 239 25.10 1.37 5.61
N ALA A 240 26.28 0.89 5.20
CA ALA A 240 26.51 0.30 3.89
C ALA A 240 25.64 -0.95 3.66
N ALA A 241 25.45 -1.78 4.69
CA ALA A 241 24.53 -2.92 4.61
C ALA A 241 23.07 -2.48 4.44
N MET A 242 22.68 -1.41 5.16
CA MET A 242 21.30 -0.92 5.17
C MET A 242 20.92 -0.19 3.89
N ASN A 243 21.76 0.74 3.42
CA ASN A 243 21.51 1.61 2.28
C ASN A 243 21.85 0.91 0.95
N ASN A 244 21.31 -0.29 0.76
CA ASN A 244 21.47 -1.05 -0.47
C ASN A 244 20.53 -0.55 -1.58
N PHE A 245 20.79 -0.98 -2.81
CA PHE A 245 20.17 -0.48 -4.04
C PHE A 245 18.63 -0.42 -3.99
N LEU A 246 17.97 -1.41 -3.38
CA LEU A 246 16.51 -1.52 -3.33
C LEU A 246 15.87 -0.92 -2.08
N TRP A 247 16.65 -0.38 -1.13
CA TRP A 247 16.14 0.07 0.16
C TRP A 247 15.19 1.26 0.05
N HIS A 248 15.58 2.36 -0.62
CA HIS A 248 14.69 3.51 -0.80
C HIS A 248 13.41 3.17 -1.61
N PRO A 249 13.50 2.50 -2.77
CA PRO A 249 12.32 2.12 -3.54
C PRO A 249 11.33 1.25 -2.75
N ILE A 250 11.81 0.26 -1.98
CA ILE A 250 10.90 -0.58 -1.18
C ILE A 250 10.25 0.21 -0.03
N ASN A 251 10.98 1.15 0.58
CA ASN A 251 10.48 1.97 1.68
C ASN A 251 9.33 2.85 1.21
N ILE A 252 9.48 3.52 0.06
CA ILE A 252 8.43 4.34 -0.55
C ILE A 252 7.22 3.46 -0.89
N HIS A 253 7.44 2.33 -1.56
CA HIS A 253 6.36 1.43 -1.93
C HIS A 253 5.59 0.92 -0.71
N ARG A 254 6.29 0.40 0.30
CA ARG A 254 5.67 -0.17 1.51
C ARG A 254 4.97 0.89 2.34
N PHE A 255 5.52 2.09 2.48
CA PHE A 255 4.88 3.17 3.22
C PHE A 255 3.51 3.52 2.62
N VAL A 256 3.47 3.76 1.31
CA VAL A 256 2.23 4.06 0.59
C VAL A 256 1.26 2.87 0.59
N ALA A 257 1.77 1.65 0.36
CA ALA A 257 0.97 0.43 0.39
C ALA A 257 0.33 0.19 1.76
N ASN A 258 1.06 0.41 2.85
CA ASN A 258 0.57 0.22 4.20
C ASN A 258 -0.60 1.17 4.49
N ILE A 259 -0.54 2.44 4.08
CA ILE A 259 -1.64 3.38 4.27
C ILE A 259 -2.89 2.98 3.46
N ALA A 260 -2.70 2.58 2.19
CA ALA A 260 -3.79 2.09 1.36
C ALA A 260 -4.45 0.85 1.97
N TYR A 261 -3.61 -0.07 2.45
CA TYR A 261 -4.00 -1.28 3.15
C TYR A 261 -4.78 -0.99 4.43
N GLY A 262 -4.22 -0.19 5.35
CA GLY A 262 -4.86 0.18 6.61
C GLY A 262 -6.20 0.86 6.41
N GLY A 263 -6.30 1.79 5.44
CA GLY A 263 -7.56 2.41 5.06
C GLY A 263 -8.61 1.39 4.59
N SER A 264 -8.20 0.36 3.86
CA SER A 264 -9.11 -0.72 3.42
C SER A 264 -9.59 -1.61 4.58
N ILE A 265 -8.71 -1.98 5.51
CA ILE A 265 -9.07 -2.81 6.68
C ILE A 265 -10.01 -2.05 7.61
N VAL A 266 -9.74 -0.77 7.85
CA VAL A 266 -10.65 0.09 8.62
C VAL A 266 -11.97 0.33 7.89
N GLY A 267 -11.95 0.38 6.55
CA GLY A 267 -13.17 0.38 5.74
C GLY A 267 -13.99 -0.89 5.94
N ALA A 268 -13.34 -2.06 6.02
CA ALA A 268 -13.99 -3.32 6.35
C ALA A 268 -14.52 -3.35 7.79
N TYR A 269 -13.83 -2.74 8.75
CA TYR A 269 -14.36 -2.55 10.12
C TYR A 269 -15.65 -1.72 10.11
N ALA A 270 -15.64 -0.57 9.43
CA ALA A 270 -16.81 0.27 9.31
C ALA A 270 -17.96 -0.45 8.59
N ALA A 271 -17.66 -1.24 7.56
CA ALA A 271 -18.64 -2.08 6.87
C ALA A 271 -19.27 -3.13 7.79
N PHE A 272 -18.45 -3.83 8.59
CA PHE A 272 -18.93 -4.79 9.56
C PHE A 272 -19.88 -4.13 10.56
N LYS A 273 -19.42 -3.04 11.19
CA LYS A 273 -20.19 -2.28 12.16
C LYS A 273 -21.48 -1.71 11.58
N PHE A 274 -21.46 -1.20 10.35
CA PHE A 274 -22.64 -0.72 9.65
C PHE A 274 -23.69 -1.82 9.44
N LEU A 275 -23.27 -3.03 9.05
CA LEU A 275 -24.18 -4.15 8.79
C LEU A 275 -24.75 -4.74 10.09
N THR A 276 -23.99 -4.70 11.19
CA THR A 276 -24.43 -5.18 12.50
C THR A 276 -25.15 -4.11 13.34
N ALA A 277 -25.18 -2.87 12.88
CA ALA A 277 -25.72 -1.75 13.66
C ALA A 277 -27.23 -1.90 13.90
N GLY A 278 -27.62 -1.78 15.17
CA GLY A 278 -29.02 -1.92 15.61
C GLY A 278 -29.84 -0.63 15.49
N SER A 279 -29.17 0.52 15.35
CA SER A 279 -29.80 1.83 15.27
C SER A 279 -29.40 2.61 14.01
N GLN A 280 -30.27 3.54 13.58
CA GLN A 280 -29.99 4.40 12.44
C GLN A 280 -28.82 5.36 12.69
N GLU A 281 -28.62 5.78 13.95
CA GLU A 281 -27.51 6.64 14.36
C GLU A 281 -26.17 5.90 14.25
N GLU A 282 -26.10 4.66 14.73
CA GLU A 282 -24.92 3.81 14.61
C GLU A 282 -24.59 3.54 13.13
N ARG A 283 -25.60 3.25 12.31
CA ARG A 283 -25.43 3.14 10.85
C ARG A 283 -24.90 4.43 10.23
N ALA A 284 -25.38 5.59 10.67
CA ALA A 284 -24.90 6.88 10.17
C ALA A 284 -23.43 7.14 10.54
N HIS A 285 -23.02 6.81 11.76
CA HIS A 285 -21.64 6.90 12.19
C HIS A 285 -20.72 6.01 11.33
N TYR A 286 -21.06 4.73 11.18
CA TYR A 286 -20.21 3.79 10.43
C TYR A 286 -20.25 4.01 8.91
N ASP A 287 -21.32 4.58 8.37
CA ASP A 287 -21.33 5.08 6.99
C ASP A 287 -20.31 6.22 6.79
N TRP A 288 -20.24 7.15 7.76
CA TRP A 288 -19.28 8.25 7.75
C TRP A 288 -17.84 7.75 7.93
N MET A 289 -17.62 6.82 8.86
CA MET A 289 -16.33 6.16 9.08
C MET A 289 -15.86 5.44 7.81
N GLY A 290 -16.72 4.63 7.17
CA GLY A 290 -16.42 3.91 5.94
C GLY A 290 -16.10 4.84 4.78
N TYR A 291 -16.75 6.01 4.70
CA TYR A 291 -16.40 7.04 3.72
C TYR A 291 -14.98 7.59 3.92
N ASN A 292 -14.61 7.95 5.15
CA ASN A 292 -13.26 8.46 5.45
C ASN A 292 -12.20 7.38 5.22
N ALA A 293 -12.47 6.14 5.61
CA ALA A 293 -11.56 5.00 5.40
C ALA A 293 -11.32 4.72 3.91
N ASN A 294 -12.40 4.68 3.10
CA ASN A 294 -12.28 4.54 1.65
C ASN A 294 -11.54 5.72 1.01
N PHE A 295 -11.73 6.94 1.52
CA PHE A 295 -10.96 8.10 1.04
C PHE A 295 -9.46 7.96 1.31
N ILE A 296 -9.08 7.56 2.52
CA ILE A 296 -7.68 7.28 2.89
C ILE A 296 -7.10 6.20 1.96
N ALA A 297 -7.84 5.09 1.78
CA ALA A 297 -7.42 3.97 0.95
C ALA A 297 -7.19 4.41 -0.51
N ILE A 298 -8.13 5.17 -1.10
CA ILE A 298 -7.99 5.69 -2.47
C ILE A 298 -6.82 6.64 -2.57
N CYS A 299 -6.69 7.62 -1.66
CA CYS A 299 -5.61 8.60 -1.71
C CYS A 299 -4.22 7.96 -1.71
N ALA A 300 -4.04 6.87 -0.95
CA ALA A 300 -2.79 6.11 -0.95
C ALA A 300 -2.70 5.10 -2.11
N LEU A 301 -3.83 4.58 -2.61
CA LEU A 301 -3.86 3.70 -3.79
C LEU A 301 -3.46 4.43 -5.08
N LEU A 302 -3.84 5.71 -5.26
CA LEU A 302 -3.54 6.44 -6.50
C LEU A 302 -2.03 6.53 -6.82
N PRO A 303 -1.12 6.85 -5.88
CA PRO A 303 0.31 6.86 -6.15
C PRO A 303 0.98 5.48 -6.13
N LEU A 304 0.33 4.44 -5.59
CA LEU A 304 0.94 3.13 -5.37
C LEU A 304 1.45 2.43 -6.65
N PRO A 305 0.73 2.44 -7.80
CA PRO A 305 1.25 1.88 -9.05
C PRO A 305 2.59 2.51 -9.47
N PHE A 306 2.79 3.80 -9.19
CA PHE A 306 4.03 4.50 -9.52
C PHE A 306 5.18 4.07 -8.61
N ALA A 307 4.93 3.97 -7.30
CA ALA A 307 5.93 3.43 -6.37
C ALA A 307 6.31 1.98 -6.71
N GLY A 308 5.35 1.18 -7.18
CA GLY A 308 5.61 -0.18 -7.69
C GLY A 308 6.43 -0.20 -8.99
N TYR A 309 6.13 0.70 -9.93
CA TYR A 309 6.90 0.84 -11.16
C TYR A 309 8.34 1.30 -10.87
N TYR A 310 8.50 2.27 -9.97
CA TYR A 310 9.81 2.74 -9.53
C TYR A 310 10.65 1.58 -8.96
N LEU A 311 10.09 0.81 -8.03
CA LEU A 311 10.73 -0.38 -7.50
C LEU A 311 11.11 -1.39 -8.61
N ALA A 312 10.21 -1.68 -9.54
CA ALA A 312 10.48 -2.63 -10.62
C ALA A 312 11.57 -2.13 -11.59
N ALA A 313 11.62 -0.82 -11.85
CA ALA A 313 12.65 -0.20 -12.69
C ALA A 313 14.03 -0.31 -12.03
N GLU A 314 14.13 -0.02 -10.74
CA GLU A 314 15.38 -0.14 -9.98
C GLU A 314 15.86 -1.59 -9.92
N MET A 315 14.95 -2.56 -9.74
CA MET A 315 15.31 -3.98 -9.81
C MET A 315 15.91 -4.38 -11.17
N TYR A 316 15.40 -3.78 -12.27
CA TYR A 316 15.91 -4.03 -13.62
C TYR A 316 17.30 -3.38 -13.83
N LEU A 317 17.52 -2.19 -13.27
CA LEU A 317 18.80 -1.48 -13.31
C LEU A 317 19.89 -2.22 -12.53
N TYR A 318 19.55 -2.74 -11.35
CA TYR A 318 20.47 -3.54 -10.54
C TYR A 318 20.83 -4.86 -11.22
N SER A 319 19.84 -5.60 -11.73
CA SER A 319 20.08 -6.86 -12.43
C SER A 319 19.06 -7.09 -13.54
N GLN A 320 19.55 -7.08 -14.78
CA GLN A 320 18.75 -7.43 -15.95
C GLN A 320 18.17 -8.84 -15.84
N GLN A 321 18.91 -9.78 -15.23
CA GLN A 321 18.44 -11.15 -15.02
C GLN A 321 17.26 -11.21 -14.04
N MET A 322 17.31 -10.46 -12.93
CA MET A 322 16.16 -10.33 -12.03
C MET A 322 14.97 -9.68 -12.74
N GLY A 323 15.21 -8.63 -13.54
CA GLY A 323 14.18 -7.96 -14.32
C GLY A 323 13.50 -8.88 -15.35
N ILE A 324 14.28 -9.67 -16.09
CA ILE A 324 13.78 -10.65 -17.05
C ILE A 324 13.00 -11.76 -16.33
N THR A 325 13.51 -12.24 -15.19
CA THR A 325 12.83 -13.26 -14.38
C THR A 325 11.49 -12.72 -13.86
N LEU A 326 11.48 -11.50 -13.32
CA LEU A 326 10.30 -10.82 -12.78
C LEU A 326 9.16 -10.73 -13.81
N MET A 327 9.49 -10.37 -15.05
CA MET A 327 8.53 -10.14 -16.13
C MET A 327 8.36 -11.34 -17.07
N GLY A 328 9.05 -12.45 -16.78
CA GLY A 328 9.11 -13.64 -17.62
C GLY A 328 8.49 -14.87 -16.96
N GLY A 329 8.34 -15.93 -17.75
CA GLY A 329 7.92 -17.26 -17.28
C GLY A 329 6.65 -17.25 -16.43
N ILE A 330 6.72 -17.94 -15.28
CA ILE A 330 5.58 -18.11 -14.37
C ILE A 330 5.21 -16.81 -13.63
N PHE A 331 6.17 -15.91 -13.40
CA PHE A 331 5.94 -14.66 -12.68
C PHE A 331 5.17 -13.64 -13.52
N ALA A 332 5.32 -13.66 -14.85
CA ALA A 332 4.51 -12.84 -15.76
C ALA A 332 2.99 -13.03 -15.55
N TRP A 333 2.55 -14.26 -15.24
CA TRP A 333 1.15 -14.56 -14.97
C TRP A 333 0.67 -14.06 -13.61
N LEU A 334 1.56 -13.98 -12.61
CA LEU A 334 1.22 -13.28 -11.36
C LEU A 334 1.00 -11.80 -11.59
N PHE A 335 1.71 -11.16 -12.52
CA PHE A 335 1.42 -9.77 -12.91
C PHE A 335 0.05 -9.61 -13.57
N ILE A 336 -0.45 -10.63 -14.27
CA ILE A 336 -1.83 -10.65 -14.78
C ILE A 336 -2.84 -10.79 -13.64
N ILE A 337 -2.60 -11.71 -12.68
CA ILE A 337 -3.44 -11.81 -11.48
C ILE A 337 -3.44 -10.50 -10.69
N GLN A 338 -2.27 -9.86 -10.55
CA GLN A 338 -2.15 -8.53 -9.97
C GLN A 338 -3.00 -7.50 -10.72
N ALA A 339 -2.98 -7.51 -12.06
CA ALA A 339 -3.81 -6.60 -12.85
C ALA A 339 -5.31 -6.79 -12.56
N VAL A 340 -5.77 -8.05 -12.44
CA VAL A 340 -7.15 -8.38 -12.01
C VAL A 340 -7.46 -7.80 -10.63
N LEU A 341 -6.53 -7.94 -9.68
CA LEU A 341 -6.71 -7.40 -8.32
C LEU A 341 -6.73 -5.88 -8.28
N ILE A 342 -5.81 -5.22 -8.99
CA ILE A 342 -5.79 -3.76 -9.11
C ILE A 342 -7.09 -3.26 -9.76
N GLY A 343 -7.54 -3.90 -10.84
CA GLY A 343 -8.84 -3.61 -11.45
C GLY A 343 -10.00 -3.74 -10.46
N THR A 344 -10.00 -4.81 -9.66
CA THR A 344 -10.98 -5.03 -8.59
C THR A 344 -10.93 -3.93 -7.54
N LEU A 345 -9.74 -3.48 -7.13
CA LEU A 345 -9.58 -2.38 -6.17
C LEU A 345 -10.18 -1.08 -6.70
N PHE A 346 -9.83 -0.68 -7.93
CA PHE A 346 -10.37 0.52 -8.55
C PHE A 346 -11.88 0.45 -8.76
N LEU A 347 -12.41 -0.68 -9.25
CA LEU A 347 -13.85 -0.86 -9.44
C LEU A 347 -14.61 -0.83 -8.12
N SER A 348 -14.11 -1.51 -7.07
CA SER A 348 -14.75 -1.54 -5.75
C SER A 348 -14.77 -0.17 -5.08
N ALA A 349 -13.65 0.54 -5.12
CA ALA A 349 -13.51 1.90 -4.60
C ALA A 349 -14.48 2.88 -5.31
N ASN A 350 -14.56 2.81 -6.64
CA ASN A 350 -15.48 3.62 -7.42
C ASN A 350 -16.95 3.24 -7.17
N TYR A 351 -17.27 1.95 -7.14
CA TYR A 351 -18.61 1.45 -6.86
C TYR A 351 -19.13 1.90 -5.50
N TYR A 352 -18.27 1.90 -4.47
CA TYR A 352 -18.58 2.47 -3.17
C TYR A 352 -18.92 3.96 -3.26
N LEU A 353 -18.11 4.76 -3.96
CA LEU A 353 -18.38 6.20 -4.17
C LEU A 353 -19.69 6.43 -4.94
N TRP A 354 -19.97 5.62 -5.95
CA TRP A 354 -21.20 5.70 -6.73
C TRP A 354 -22.45 5.39 -5.91
N CYS A 355 -22.40 4.35 -5.09
CA CYS A 355 -23.48 4.07 -4.13
C CYS A 355 -23.60 5.19 -3.09
N GLY A 356 -22.46 5.73 -2.65
CA GLY A 356 -22.37 6.83 -1.70
C GLY A 356 -22.98 8.14 -2.19
N MET A 357 -23.06 8.36 -3.50
CA MET A 357 -23.79 9.52 -4.05
C MET A 357 -25.28 9.49 -3.68
N GLY A 358 -25.85 8.33 -3.37
CA GLY A 358 -27.22 8.21 -2.86
C GLY A 358 -27.47 8.87 -1.49
N ARG A 359 -26.43 9.36 -0.80
CA ARG A 359 -26.56 10.12 0.47
C ARG A 359 -27.16 11.51 0.29
N SER A 360 -27.14 12.08 -0.92
CA SER A 360 -27.67 13.42 -1.22
C SER A 360 -28.57 13.38 -2.46
N ASP A 361 -29.76 13.98 -2.37
CA ASP A 361 -30.68 14.07 -3.51
C ASP A 361 -30.13 14.97 -4.63
N GLY A 362 -29.17 15.85 -4.31
CA GLY A 362 -28.45 16.69 -5.27
C GLY A 362 -27.50 15.91 -6.21
N ALA A 363 -27.23 14.65 -5.91
CA ALA A 363 -26.33 13.79 -6.67
C ALA A 363 -26.89 13.35 -8.03
N LYS A 364 -28.21 13.47 -8.25
CA LYS A 364 -28.87 13.15 -9.53
C LYS A 364 -28.19 13.84 -10.73
N ARG A 365 -27.66 15.06 -10.51
CA ARG A 365 -26.91 15.85 -11.51
C ARG A 365 -25.69 15.12 -12.08
N TYR A 366 -25.01 14.35 -11.24
CA TYR A 366 -23.77 13.64 -11.60
C TYR A 366 -23.97 12.16 -11.92
N THR A 367 -25.08 11.58 -11.48
CA THR A 367 -25.36 10.14 -11.63
C THR A 367 -25.33 9.69 -13.10
N LYS A 368 -25.77 10.53 -14.04
CA LYS A 368 -25.74 10.25 -15.48
C LYS A 368 -24.33 10.02 -16.05
N TYR A 369 -23.28 10.51 -15.39
CA TYR A 369 -21.90 10.38 -15.85
C TYR A 369 -21.23 9.07 -15.41
N ILE A 370 -21.80 8.38 -14.40
CA ILE A 370 -21.22 7.14 -13.84
C ILE A 370 -21.02 6.09 -14.92
N LYS A 371 -21.99 5.91 -15.84
CA LYS A 371 -21.90 4.92 -16.92
C LYS A 371 -20.70 5.15 -17.84
N TYR A 372 -20.35 6.41 -18.12
CA TYR A 372 -19.19 6.72 -18.96
C TYR A 372 -17.88 6.46 -18.22
N ILE A 373 -17.81 6.81 -16.93
CA ILE A 373 -16.66 6.47 -16.08
C ILE A 373 -16.49 4.96 -16.03
N ALA A 374 -17.57 4.20 -15.82
CA ALA A 374 -17.53 2.74 -15.77
C ALA A 374 -17.03 2.13 -17.10
N ILE A 375 -17.49 2.62 -18.25
CA ILE A 375 -17.02 2.17 -19.57
C ILE A 375 -15.50 2.40 -19.71
N VAL A 376 -15.01 3.59 -19.31
CA VAL A 376 -13.57 3.89 -19.39
C VAL A 376 -12.77 3.03 -18.43
N LEU A 377 -13.22 2.84 -17.18
CA LEU A 377 -12.55 1.99 -16.20
C LEU A 377 -12.47 0.54 -16.67
N VAL A 378 -13.57 -0.01 -17.20
CA VAL A 378 -13.61 -1.37 -17.73
C VAL A 378 -12.74 -1.49 -18.99
N GLY A 379 -12.82 -0.53 -19.91
CA GLY A 379 -11.99 -0.53 -21.12
C GLY A 379 -10.49 -0.49 -20.81
N ALA A 380 -10.07 0.41 -19.91
CA ALA A 380 -8.68 0.48 -19.46
C ALA A 380 -8.27 -0.78 -18.67
N PHE A 381 -9.17 -1.32 -17.84
CA PHE A 381 -8.93 -2.60 -17.17
C PHE A 381 -8.69 -3.74 -18.16
N LEU A 382 -9.48 -3.84 -19.23
CA LEU A 382 -9.31 -4.87 -20.26
C LEU A 382 -7.97 -4.74 -21.01
N VAL A 383 -7.53 -3.50 -21.27
CA VAL A 383 -6.19 -3.26 -21.84
C VAL A 383 -5.11 -3.72 -20.86
N TRP A 384 -5.20 -3.34 -19.59
CA TRP A 384 -4.21 -3.75 -18.59
C TRP A 384 -4.16 -5.27 -18.42
N PHE A 385 -5.33 -5.90 -18.33
CA PHE A 385 -5.49 -7.34 -18.17
C PHE A 385 -4.89 -8.15 -19.34
N THR A 386 -4.73 -7.54 -20.51
CA THR A 386 -4.24 -8.26 -21.70
C THR A 386 -2.83 -8.82 -21.47
N PRO A 387 -2.62 -10.15 -21.58
CA PRO A 387 -1.31 -10.75 -21.47
C PRO A 387 -0.48 -10.52 -22.74
N HIS A 388 0.82 -10.28 -22.58
CA HIS A 388 1.74 -10.20 -23.72
C HIS A 388 2.13 -11.59 -24.23
N THR A 389 2.31 -12.53 -23.31
CA THR A 389 2.69 -13.93 -23.60
C THR A 389 1.56 -14.85 -23.16
N LEU A 390 1.06 -15.66 -24.10
CA LEU A 390 0.01 -16.65 -23.84
C LEU A 390 0.62 -18.00 -23.47
N VAL A 391 0.00 -18.74 -22.54
CA VAL A 391 0.32 -20.15 -22.33
C VAL A 391 -0.45 -20.93 -23.39
N LEU A 392 0.28 -21.36 -24.42
CA LEU A 392 -0.27 -22.05 -25.57
C LEU A 392 0.31 -23.46 -25.64
N THR A 393 -0.50 -24.40 -26.09
CA THR A 393 -0.03 -25.70 -26.56
C THR A 393 0.83 -25.53 -27.82
N ASN A 394 1.62 -26.56 -28.15
CA ASN A 394 2.46 -26.53 -29.36
C ASN A 394 1.63 -26.38 -30.65
N GLU A 395 0.39 -26.88 -30.66
CA GLU A 395 -0.53 -26.73 -31.80
C GLU A 395 -1.04 -25.30 -31.91
N GLU A 396 -1.47 -24.70 -30.81
CA GLU A 396 -1.93 -23.30 -30.78
C GLU A 396 -0.81 -22.32 -31.14
N LEU A 397 0.42 -22.59 -30.69
CA LEU A 397 1.58 -21.75 -31.01
C LEU A 397 1.92 -21.78 -32.50
N LYS A 398 1.80 -22.96 -33.15
CA LYS A 398 1.92 -23.10 -34.60
C LYS A 398 0.79 -22.37 -35.32
N ALA A 399 -0.44 -22.49 -34.85
CA ALA A 399 -1.60 -21.82 -35.44
C ALA A 399 -1.52 -20.28 -35.34
N LEU A 400 -0.99 -19.74 -34.23
CA LEU A 400 -0.79 -18.29 -34.06
C LEU A 400 0.36 -17.73 -34.92
N GLY A 401 1.30 -18.59 -35.33
CA GLY A 401 2.55 -18.19 -36.00
C GLY A 401 3.56 -17.52 -35.05
N GLY A 402 3.48 -17.79 -33.75
CA GLY A 402 4.37 -17.25 -32.72
C GLY A 402 3.74 -17.22 -31.31
N PRO A 403 4.51 -16.81 -30.29
CA PRO A 403 4.04 -16.75 -28.90
C PRO A 403 3.11 -15.55 -28.60
N HIS A 404 2.95 -14.62 -29.55
CA HIS A 404 2.20 -13.38 -29.37
C HIS A 404 1.03 -13.28 -30.36
N HIS A 405 -0.14 -12.90 -29.86
CA HIS A 405 -1.31 -12.65 -30.69
C HIS A 405 -1.14 -11.34 -31.46
N LYS A 406 -1.40 -11.34 -32.79
CA LYS A 406 -1.17 -10.16 -33.65
C LYS A 406 -1.89 -8.89 -33.19
N ILE A 407 -3.15 -9.03 -32.76
CA ILE A 407 -4.01 -7.91 -32.32
C ILE A 407 -3.85 -7.58 -30.82
N LEU A 408 -3.86 -8.59 -29.94
CA LEU A 408 -3.83 -8.41 -28.49
C LEU A 408 -2.40 -8.23 -27.94
N GLY A 409 -1.39 -8.79 -28.60
CA GLY A 409 0.02 -8.71 -28.20
C GLY A 409 0.51 -7.27 -27.98
N PRO A 410 0.21 -6.32 -28.88
CA PRO A 410 0.48 -4.90 -28.67
C PRO A 410 -0.15 -4.34 -27.39
N LEU A 411 -1.38 -4.73 -27.02
CA LEU A 411 -2.03 -4.24 -25.80
C LEU A 411 -1.39 -4.83 -24.52
N GLY A 412 -0.69 -5.96 -24.63
CA GLY A 412 -0.02 -6.61 -23.50
C GLY A 412 1.31 -5.97 -23.09
N ILE A 413 1.85 -5.02 -23.85
CA ILE A 413 3.16 -4.41 -23.52
C ILE A 413 3.05 -3.38 -22.37
N MET A 414 4.16 -3.14 -21.68
CA MET A 414 4.22 -2.20 -20.56
C MET A 414 3.70 -0.78 -20.88
N PRO A 415 4.04 -0.15 -22.03
CA PRO A 415 3.46 1.14 -22.40
C PRO A 415 1.93 1.16 -22.39
N ALA A 416 1.26 0.16 -22.98
CA ALA A 416 -0.20 0.08 -23.02
C ALA A 416 -0.81 -0.04 -21.61
N LYS A 417 -0.21 -0.90 -20.78
CA LYS A 417 -0.61 -1.08 -19.37
C LYS A 417 -0.43 0.21 -18.56
N ASN A 418 0.69 0.92 -18.79
CA ASN A 418 0.96 2.19 -18.11
C ASN A 418 -0.03 3.29 -18.54
N THR A 419 -0.40 3.34 -19.81
CA THR A 419 -1.44 4.28 -20.28
C THR A 419 -2.80 3.95 -19.68
N ALA A 420 -3.17 2.67 -19.65
CA ALA A 420 -4.41 2.21 -19.05
C ALA A 420 -4.51 2.56 -17.55
N VAL A 421 -3.46 2.33 -16.76
CA VAL A 421 -3.47 2.69 -15.32
C VAL A 421 -3.67 4.18 -15.10
N ASN A 422 -2.96 5.01 -15.86
CA ASN A 422 -3.03 6.46 -15.70
C ASN A 422 -4.43 6.98 -16.05
N VAL A 423 -5.05 6.44 -17.11
CA VAL A 423 -6.45 6.75 -17.44
C VAL A 423 -7.40 6.28 -16.34
N MET A 424 -7.23 5.08 -15.79
CA MET A 424 -8.05 4.59 -14.67
C MET A 424 -7.95 5.48 -13.43
N ILE A 425 -6.75 5.93 -13.11
CA ILE A 425 -6.47 6.83 -11.98
C ILE A 425 -7.18 8.17 -12.18
N ILE A 426 -7.06 8.78 -13.36
CA ILE A 426 -7.73 10.06 -13.69
C ILE A 426 -9.25 9.94 -13.56
N PHE A 427 -9.85 8.88 -14.10
CA PHE A 427 -11.30 8.68 -14.04
C PHE A 427 -11.79 8.33 -12.63
N THR A 428 -10.96 7.66 -11.81
CA THR A 428 -11.24 7.45 -10.39
C THR A 428 -11.19 8.76 -9.61
N ALA A 429 -10.22 9.62 -9.89
CA ALA A 429 -10.18 10.96 -9.30
C ALA A 429 -11.40 11.79 -9.71
N LEU A 430 -11.84 11.71 -10.98
CA LEU A 430 -13.06 12.37 -11.45
C LEU A 430 -14.31 11.88 -10.71
N SER A 431 -14.42 10.58 -10.50
CA SER A 431 -15.49 9.95 -9.72
C SER A 431 -15.54 10.51 -8.28
N PHE A 432 -14.37 10.66 -7.65
CA PHE A 432 -14.24 11.30 -6.34
C PHE A 432 -14.67 12.77 -6.35
N MET A 433 -14.30 13.52 -7.40
CA MET A 433 -14.73 14.92 -7.54
C MET A 433 -16.25 15.05 -7.69
N PHE A 434 -16.89 14.20 -8.49
CA PHE A 434 -18.35 14.18 -8.60
C PHE A 434 -19.01 13.84 -7.28
N TYR A 435 -18.49 12.87 -6.54
CA TYR A 435 -18.96 12.59 -5.19
C TYR A 435 -18.87 13.82 -4.27
N ARG A 436 -17.73 14.52 -4.24
CA ARG A 436 -17.55 15.74 -3.43
C ARG A 436 -18.49 16.88 -3.82
N ARG A 437 -18.81 17.00 -5.11
CA ARG A 437 -19.73 18.00 -5.66
C ARG A 437 -21.19 17.63 -5.49
N ALA A 438 -21.51 16.37 -5.24
CA ALA A 438 -22.88 15.86 -5.20
C ALA A 438 -23.80 16.71 -4.31
N ASN A 439 -23.31 17.08 -3.12
CA ASN A 439 -24.07 17.90 -2.17
C ASN A 439 -23.80 19.42 -2.24
N LYS A 440 -23.07 19.91 -3.23
CA LYS A 440 -22.60 21.30 -3.27
C LYS A 440 -23.13 22.08 -4.46
N VAL A 441 -23.36 23.38 -4.24
CA VAL A 441 -23.60 24.40 -5.26
C VAL A 441 -22.51 25.45 -5.14
N ALA A 442 -21.77 25.68 -6.22
CA ALA A 442 -20.77 26.74 -6.27
C ALA A 442 -21.44 28.12 -6.21
N THR A 443 -20.85 29.04 -5.46
CA THR A 443 -21.36 30.42 -5.28
C THR A 443 -20.48 31.46 -5.97
N VAL A 444 -19.36 31.03 -6.54
CA VAL A 444 -18.41 31.92 -7.22
C VAL A 444 -18.92 32.25 -8.62
N SER A 445 -18.73 33.50 -9.05
CA SER A 445 -19.17 33.99 -10.37
C SER A 445 -18.45 33.31 -11.55
N TRP A 446 -17.20 32.89 -11.34
CA TRP A 446 -16.34 32.27 -12.35
C TRP A 446 -16.48 30.74 -12.43
N VAL A 447 -17.53 30.15 -11.84
CA VAL A 447 -17.74 28.68 -11.83
C VAL A 447 -17.69 28.06 -13.22
N ASN A 448 -18.26 28.73 -14.23
CA ASN A 448 -18.28 28.22 -15.61
C ASN A 448 -16.87 28.22 -16.21
N ALA A 449 -16.10 29.30 -16.03
CA ALA A 449 -14.72 29.38 -16.46
C ALA A 449 -13.85 28.34 -15.74
N GLY A 450 -14.01 28.19 -14.42
CA GLY A 450 -13.30 27.18 -13.63
C GLY A 450 -13.60 25.76 -14.08
N ASN A 451 -14.87 25.43 -14.33
CA ASN A 451 -15.23 24.13 -14.89
C ASN A 451 -14.68 23.92 -16.30
N ALA A 452 -14.66 24.95 -17.15
CA ALA A 452 -14.07 24.87 -18.49
C ALA A 452 -12.56 24.61 -18.44
N ILE A 453 -11.83 25.31 -17.56
CA ILE A 453 -10.39 25.07 -17.30
C ILE A 453 -10.18 23.63 -16.83
N GLN A 454 -11.04 23.13 -15.94
CA GLN A 454 -10.91 21.77 -15.44
C GLN A 454 -11.16 20.74 -16.55
N VAL A 455 -12.18 20.92 -17.38
CA VAL A 455 -12.43 20.05 -18.54
C VAL A 455 -11.22 20.10 -19.48
N ALA A 456 -10.67 21.29 -19.76
CA ALA A 456 -9.46 21.43 -20.58
C ALA A 456 -8.27 20.68 -19.96
N LEU A 457 -8.07 20.77 -18.64
CA LEU A 457 -7.00 20.08 -17.91
C LEU A 457 -7.13 18.56 -18.03
N PHE A 458 -8.33 18.01 -17.79
CA PHE A 458 -8.58 16.57 -17.97
C PHE A 458 -8.36 16.13 -19.42
N THR A 459 -8.92 16.85 -20.39
CA THR A 459 -8.80 16.52 -21.81
C THR A 459 -7.34 16.59 -22.28
N ALA A 460 -6.63 17.67 -21.98
CA ALA A 460 -5.22 17.84 -22.34
C ALA A 460 -4.35 16.77 -21.67
N GLY A 461 -4.59 16.47 -20.39
CA GLY A 461 -3.87 15.43 -19.68
C GLY A 461 -4.09 14.04 -20.27
N ILE A 462 -5.34 13.68 -20.60
CA ILE A 462 -5.66 12.40 -21.26
C ILE A 462 -5.01 12.34 -22.64
N LEU A 463 -5.11 13.40 -23.46
CA LEU A 463 -4.47 13.45 -24.78
C LEU A 463 -2.95 13.29 -24.66
N ASN A 464 -2.32 13.94 -23.68
CA ASN A 464 -0.88 13.81 -23.43
C ASN A 464 -0.52 12.39 -23.00
N ILE A 465 -1.27 11.77 -22.08
CA ILE A 465 -1.03 10.38 -21.64
C ILE A 465 -1.17 9.41 -22.80
N MET A 466 -2.21 9.58 -23.64
CA MET A 466 -2.43 8.76 -24.82
C MET A 466 -1.31 8.96 -25.86
N PHE A 467 -0.89 10.21 -26.09
CA PHE A 467 0.23 10.51 -26.98
C PHE A 467 1.53 9.86 -26.48
N LEU A 468 1.89 10.06 -25.21
CA LEU A 468 3.09 9.46 -24.62
C LEU A 468 3.05 7.93 -24.67
N GLY A 469 1.90 7.34 -24.37
CA GLY A 469 1.67 5.90 -24.44
C GLY A 469 1.79 5.32 -25.83
N ILE A 470 1.16 5.96 -26.82
CA ILE A 470 1.10 5.44 -28.19
C ILE A 470 2.38 5.76 -28.95
N TYR A 471 2.79 7.02 -28.99
CA TYR A 471 3.95 7.46 -29.75
C TYR A 471 5.25 6.84 -29.21
N HIS A 472 5.58 7.09 -27.95
CA HIS A 472 6.80 6.53 -27.37
C HIS A 472 6.69 5.02 -27.16
N GLY A 473 5.52 4.48 -26.82
CA GLY A 473 5.35 3.05 -26.59
C GLY A 473 5.56 2.16 -27.81
N TYR A 474 5.08 2.58 -28.99
CA TYR A 474 5.09 1.73 -30.18
C TYR A 474 6.08 2.18 -31.26
N PHE A 475 6.42 3.47 -31.33
CA PHE A 475 7.22 4.03 -32.43
C PHE A 475 8.64 4.45 -32.04
N THR A 476 9.05 4.22 -30.78
CA THR A 476 10.41 4.57 -30.31
C THR A 476 11.16 3.37 -29.72
N ASN A 477 12.45 3.55 -29.45
CA ASN A 477 13.31 2.52 -28.86
C ASN A 477 12.99 2.24 -27.38
N THR A 478 13.39 1.06 -26.89
CA THR A 478 13.03 0.55 -25.55
C THR A 478 13.38 1.51 -24.40
N VAL A 479 14.50 2.24 -24.50
CA VAL A 479 14.90 3.25 -23.50
C VAL A 479 13.82 4.35 -23.36
N TYR A 480 13.34 4.88 -24.47
CA TYR A 480 12.29 5.90 -24.49
C TYR A 480 10.93 5.34 -24.07
N LYS A 481 10.64 4.04 -24.32
CA LYS A 481 9.42 3.37 -23.85
C LYS A 481 9.33 3.37 -22.32
N VAL A 482 10.45 3.06 -21.65
CA VAL A 482 10.55 3.05 -20.19
C VAL A 482 10.52 4.48 -19.66
N ALA A 483 11.31 5.38 -20.24
CA ALA A 483 11.39 6.78 -19.81
C ALA A 483 10.06 7.54 -19.95
N ALA A 484 9.25 7.24 -20.98
CA ALA A 484 7.95 7.88 -21.21
C ALA A 484 6.89 7.55 -20.13
N SER A 485 7.16 6.60 -19.23
CA SER A 485 6.29 6.34 -18.09
C SER A 485 6.27 7.52 -17.10
N ILE A 486 7.42 8.14 -16.84
CA ILE A 486 7.59 9.26 -15.90
C ILE A 486 6.70 10.46 -16.27
N PRO A 487 6.75 11.00 -17.51
CA PRO A 487 5.89 12.12 -17.89
C PRO A 487 4.40 11.73 -17.92
N GLN A 488 4.02 10.46 -18.14
CA GLN A 488 2.63 10.02 -17.99
C GLN A 488 2.18 10.15 -16.53
N VAL A 489 3.01 9.71 -15.57
CA VAL A 489 2.75 9.85 -14.14
C VAL A 489 2.61 11.32 -13.75
N LEU A 490 3.58 12.15 -14.12
CA LEU A 490 3.57 13.58 -13.80
C LEU A 490 2.31 14.26 -14.36
N THR A 491 1.91 13.91 -15.58
CA THR A 491 0.65 14.40 -16.17
C THR A 491 -0.55 14.02 -15.32
N THR A 492 -0.66 12.76 -14.91
CA THR A 492 -1.75 12.27 -14.05
C THR A 492 -1.80 13.01 -12.72
N VAL A 493 -0.65 13.21 -12.07
CA VAL A 493 -0.54 13.96 -10.81
C VAL A 493 -0.96 15.42 -11.02
N VAL A 494 -0.47 16.08 -12.07
CA VAL A 494 -0.81 17.48 -12.39
C VAL A 494 -2.31 17.63 -12.62
N VAL A 495 -2.94 16.71 -13.37
CA VAL A 495 -4.40 16.71 -13.58
C VAL A 495 -5.14 16.59 -12.25
N ILE A 496 -4.75 15.65 -11.39
CA ILE A 496 -5.41 15.40 -10.10
C ILE A 496 -5.24 16.58 -9.15
N VAL A 497 -4.00 16.98 -8.90
CA VAL A 497 -3.63 18.06 -7.97
C VAL A 497 -4.21 19.38 -8.45
N GLY A 498 -4.05 19.71 -9.74
CA GLY A 498 -4.61 20.91 -10.35
C GLY A 498 -6.13 20.94 -10.25
N SER A 499 -6.80 19.83 -10.57
CA SER A 499 -8.27 19.76 -10.51
C SER A 499 -8.82 19.83 -9.10
N ILE A 500 -8.20 19.15 -8.12
CA ILE A 500 -8.61 19.19 -6.72
C ILE A 500 -8.40 20.58 -6.12
N THR A 501 -7.29 21.24 -6.48
CA THR A 501 -6.98 22.60 -6.05
C THR A 501 -8.01 23.58 -6.61
N LEU A 502 -8.28 23.51 -7.91
CA LEU A 502 -9.28 24.33 -8.58
C LEU A 502 -10.69 24.12 -7.99
N ASP A 503 -11.08 22.86 -7.76
CA ASP A 503 -12.34 22.51 -7.11
C ASP A 503 -12.46 23.10 -5.70
N SER A 504 -11.37 23.09 -4.94
CA SER A 504 -11.35 23.65 -3.59
C SER A 504 -11.55 25.17 -3.59
N PHE A 505 -11.09 25.88 -4.64
CA PHE A 505 -11.37 27.31 -4.84
C PHE A 505 -12.81 27.56 -5.31
N ILE A 506 -13.31 26.78 -6.29
CA ILE A 506 -14.68 26.93 -6.82
C ILE A 506 -15.72 26.74 -5.70
N TYR A 507 -15.50 25.80 -4.80
CA TYR A 507 -16.46 25.43 -3.75
C TYR A 507 -16.10 25.99 -2.35
N LYS A 508 -15.20 26.97 -2.24
CA LYS A 508 -14.74 27.54 -0.95
C LYS A 508 -15.87 28.05 -0.04
N ASN A 509 -16.97 28.52 -0.63
CA ASN A 509 -18.16 29.01 0.06
C ASN A 509 -19.47 28.36 -0.45
N SER A 510 -19.39 27.10 -0.89
CA SER A 510 -20.52 26.42 -1.53
C SER A 510 -21.75 26.32 -0.62
N LYS A 511 -22.94 26.46 -1.20
CA LYS A 511 -24.21 26.13 -0.53
C LYS A 511 -24.49 24.63 -0.63
N GLU A 512 -25.17 24.07 0.37
CA GLU A 512 -25.63 22.69 0.31
C GLU A 512 -26.88 22.60 -0.58
N VAL A 513 -26.93 21.60 -1.47
CA VAL A 513 -28.08 21.36 -2.36
C VAL A 513 -29.23 20.72 -1.58
N ALA A 514 -28.89 19.81 -0.68
CA ALA A 514 -29.79 19.02 0.13
C ALA A 514 -29.07 18.61 1.43
N PRO A 515 -29.81 18.18 2.47
CA PRO A 515 -29.17 17.53 3.62
C PRO A 515 -28.47 16.22 3.20
N LEU A 516 -27.32 15.95 3.81
CA LEU A 516 -26.63 14.66 3.69
C LEU A 516 -27.24 13.66 4.68
N HIS A 517 -27.78 12.56 4.17
CA HIS A 517 -28.37 11.50 4.98
C HIS A 517 -27.37 10.34 5.15
N TRP A 518 -26.54 10.43 6.19
CA TRP A 518 -25.67 9.34 6.61
C TRP A 518 -26.52 8.13 7.07
N GLY A 519 -26.09 6.92 6.74
CA GLY A 519 -26.82 5.68 7.04
C GLY A 519 -27.73 5.20 5.91
N ARG A 520 -27.95 6.02 4.86
CA ARG A 520 -28.83 5.70 3.71
C ARG A 520 -28.15 4.85 2.63
N ILE A 521 -26.83 4.67 2.71
CA ILE A 521 -26.09 3.90 1.72
C ILE A 521 -26.57 2.43 1.70
N PRO A 522 -26.75 1.79 0.52
CA PRO A 522 -27.19 0.41 0.45
C PRO A 522 -26.12 -0.56 0.96
N GLY A 523 -26.54 -1.68 1.55
CA GLY A 523 -25.62 -2.71 2.09
C GLY A 523 -24.63 -3.26 1.06
N ARG A 524 -24.97 -3.26 -0.23
CA ARG A 524 -24.05 -3.63 -1.32
C ARG A 524 -22.77 -2.80 -1.39
N ALA A 525 -22.80 -1.56 -0.92
CA ALA A 525 -21.60 -0.73 -0.82
C ALA A 525 -20.65 -1.25 0.27
N MET A 526 -21.17 -1.83 1.35
CA MET A 526 -20.36 -2.40 2.42
C MET A 526 -19.57 -3.63 1.94
N TYR A 527 -20.18 -4.45 1.08
CA TYR A 527 -19.46 -5.55 0.43
C TYR A 527 -18.31 -5.06 -0.46
N ALA A 528 -18.41 -3.86 -1.04
CA ALA A 528 -17.29 -3.27 -1.78
C ALA A 528 -16.11 -2.88 -0.88
N LEU A 529 -16.37 -2.44 0.37
CA LEU A 529 -15.32 -2.17 1.35
C LEU A 529 -14.64 -3.47 1.83
N PHE A 530 -15.41 -4.54 2.06
CA PHE A 530 -14.83 -5.86 2.32
C PHE A 530 -14.00 -6.35 1.15
N LEU A 531 -14.52 -6.25 -0.07
CA LEU A 531 -13.81 -6.66 -1.28
C LEU A 531 -12.49 -5.89 -1.44
N LEU A 532 -12.47 -4.59 -1.10
CA LEU A 532 -11.25 -3.79 -1.09
C LEU A 532 -10.20 -4.37 -0.13
N ALA A 533 -10.58 -4.67 1.12
CA ALA A 533 -9.70 -5.25 2.12
C ALA A 533 -9.16 -6.64 1.73
N VAL A 534 -10.03 -7.52 1.22
CA VAL A 534 -9.63 -8.86 0.77
C VAL A 534 -8.70 -8.79 -0.44
N ALA A 535 -9.04 -7.98 -1.45
CA ALA A 535 -8.24 -7.83 -2.66
C ALA A 535 -6.85 -7.27 -2.36
N PHE A 536 -6.74 -6.29 -1.46
CA PHE A 536 -5.44 -5.76 -1.02
C PHE A 536 -4.61 -6.81 -0.27
N THR A 537 -5.23 -7.58 0.63
CA THR A 537 -4.54 -8.63 1.39
C THR A 537 -3.96 -9.67 0.45
N TRP A 538 -4.78 -10.14 -0.50
CA TRP A 538 -4.34 -11.12 -1.49
C TRP A 538 -3.25 -10.56 -2.42
N LEU A 539 -3.42 -9.31 -2.90
CA LEU A 539 -2.43 -8.61 -3.70
C LEU A 539 -1.07 -8.50 -2.98
N MET A 540 -1.07 -8.05 -1.73
CA MET A 540 0.16 -7.91 -0.94
C MET A 540 0.86 -9.27 -0.73
N GLY A 541 0.11 -10.35 -0.52
CA GLY A 541 0.69 -11.67 -0.37
C GLY A 541 1.30 -12.23 -1.65
N LEU A 542 0.60 -12.10 -2.77
CA LEU A 542 1.12 -12.53 -4.08
C LEU A 542 2.34 -11.70 -4.51
N MET A 543 2.34 -10.39 -4.28
CA MET A 543 3.49 -9.54 -4.61
C MET A 543 4.67 -9.77 -3.66
N GLY A 544 4.42 -10.13 -2.40
CA GLY A 544 5.45 -10.61 -1.48
C GLY A 544 6.12 -11.88 -2.00
N TYR A 545 5.33 -12.83 -2.50
CA TYR A 545 5.84 -14.03 -3.13
C TYR A 545 6.71 -13.75 -4.35
N ILE A 546 6.29 -12.89 -5.28
CA ILE A 546 7.11 -12.52 -6.45
C ILE A 546 8.49 -12.02 -6.01
N ARG A 547 8.53 -11.06 -5.07
CA ARG A 547 9.80 -10.49 -4.60
C ARG A 547 10.72 -11.49 -3.93
N SER A 548 10.16 -12.49 -3.25
CA SER A 548 10.95 -13.59 -2.70
C SER A 548 11.40 -14.55 -3.81
N GLY A 549 10.51 -14.88 -4.74
CA GLY A 549 10.72 -15.88 -5.79
C GLY A 549 11.73 -15.47 -6.86
N ILE A 550 11.94 -14.17 -7.08
CA ILE A 550 12.99 -13.70 -8.00
C ILE A 550 14.42 -13.99 -7.53
N ARG A 551 14.62 -14.28 -6.23
CA ARG A 551 15.89 -14.79 -5.72
C ARG A 551 16.10 -16.27 -6.07
N GLN A 552 15.11 -16.94 -6.65
CA GLN A 552 15.19 -18.32 -7.13
C GLN A 552 15.66 -19.29 -6.03
N HIS A 553 16.90 -19.77 -6.15
CA HIS A 553 17.55 -20.75 -5.27
C HIS A 553 18.55 -20.09 -4.30
N TRP A 554 18.35 -18.80 -4.00
CA TRP A 554 19.21 -18.02 -3.11
C TRP A 554 18.43 -17.48 -1.91
N HIS A 555 19.03 -17.59 -0.72
CA HIS A 555 18.57 -16.84 0.45
C HIS A 555 19.00 -15.38 0.36
N VAL A 556 20.29 -15.17 0.04
CA VAL A 556 20.88 -13.87 -0.31
C VAL A 556 21.39 -14.00 -1.74
N LEU A 557 20.86 -13.18 -2.65
CA LEU A 557 21.13 -13.29 -4.08
C LEU A 557 22.64 -13.34 -4.37
N ASP A 558 23.08 -14.34 -5.13
CA ASP A 558 24.48 -14.58 -5.54
C ASP A 558 25.51 -14.77 -4.42
N ILE A 559 25.10 -14.74 -3.15
CA ILE A 559 25.97 -14.83 -1.97
C ILE A 559 25.71 -16.11 -1.16
N MET A 560 24.45 -16.38 -0.81
CA MET A 560 24.08 -17.53 0.02
C MET A 560 23.02 -18.38 -0.69
N ARG A 561 23.47 -19.51 -1.25
CA ARG A 561 22.60 -20.45 -1.95
C ARG A 561 21.68 -21.20 -0.97
N ASP A 562 20.43 -21.36 -1.34
CA ASP A 562 19.49 -22.22 -0.63
C ASP A 562 19.80 -23.69 -0.95
N GLY A 563 20.32 -24.42 0.03
CA GLY A 563 20.59 -25.86 -0.05
C GLY A 563 19.44 -26.75 0.43
N SER A 564 18.28 -26.17 0.79
CA SER A 564 17.15 -26.94 1.31
C SER A 564 16.49 -27.79 0.22
N VAL A 565 15.77 -28.83 0.61
CA VAL A 565 14.98 -29.66 -0.32
C VAL A 565 13.89 -28.85 -1.04
N ASP A 566 13.50 -27.72 -0.45
CA ASP A 566 12.50 -26.84 -1.01
C ASP A 566 13.10 -25.80 -1.96
N ALA A 567 14.42 -25.77 -2.23
CA ALA A 567 15.15 -24.74 -3.01
C ALA A 567 14.79 -24.61 -4.52
N PHE A 568 13.51 -24.45 -4.81
CA PHE A 568 12.93 -24.23 -6.14
C PHE A 568 11.86 -23.13 -6.08
N THR A 569 11.44 -22.63 -7.24
CA THR A 569 10.34 -21.68 -7.36
C THR A 569 9.00 -22.44 -7.39
N PRO A 570 8.11 -22.27 -6.39
CA PRO A 570 6.81 -22.92 -6.39
C PRO A 570 5.95 -22.59 -7.62
N THR A 571 5.07 -23.53 -7.98
CA THR A 571 4.08 -23.29 -9.03
C THR A 571 3.09 -22.20 -8.62
N LEU A 572 2.47 -21.55 -9.61
CA LEU A 572 1.51 -20.49 -9.38
C LEU A 572 0.32 -20.95 -8.54
N GLY A 573 -0.21 -22.15 -8.82
CA GLY A 573 -1.31 -22.73 -8.05
C GLY A 573 -0.93 -22.99 -6.60
N PHE A 574 0.27 -23.53 -6.35
CA PHE A 574 0.75 -23.74 -4.98
C PHE A 574 0.89 -22.42 -4.23
N ALA A 575 1.55 -21.42 -4.83
CA ALA A 575 1.73 -20.11 -4.22
C ALA A 575 0.39 -19.41 -3.93
N ALA A 576 -0.54 -19.45 -4.89
CA ALA A 576 -1.87 -18.89 -4.72
C ALA A 576 -2.64 -19.58 -3.59
N ASN A 577 -2.50 -20.91 -3.42
CA ASN A 577 -3.12 -21.65 -2.32
C ASN A 577 -2.54 -21.24 -0.96
N VAL A 578 -1.22 -21.19 -0.82
CA VAL A 578 -0.57 -20.77 0.44
C VAL A 578 -1.00 -19.36 0.82
N VAL A 579 -0.97 -18.41 -0.12
CA VAL A 579 -1.40 -17.03 0.13
C VAL A 579 -2.90 -16.97 0.45
N SER A 580 -3.74 -17.77 -0.22
CA SER A 580 -5.19 -17.82 0.06
C SER A 580 -5.49 -18.34 1.46
N VAL A 581 -4.83 -19.42 1.88
CA VAL A 581 -4.96 -19.97 3.24
C VAL A 581 -4.50 -18.93 4.27
N ALA A 582 -3.34 -18.32 4.06
CA ALA A 582 -2.87 -17.25 4.94
C ALA A 582 -3.86 -16.08 5.00
N ALA A 583 -4.42 -15.66 3.86
CA ALA A 583 -5.39 -14.57 3.80
C ALA A 583 -6.69 -14.91 4.54
N ILE A 584 -7.18 -16.14 4.45
CA ILE A 584 -8.35 -16.61 5.20
C ILE A 584 -8.06 -16.57 6.71
N ILE A 585 -6.90 -17.09 7.14
CA ILE A 585 -6.46 -17.04 8.55
C ILE A 585 -6.40 -15.58 9.01
N PHE A 586 -5.76 -14.71 8.23
CA PHE A 586 -5.66 -13.29 8.54
C PHE A 586 -7.03 -12.63 8.68
N MET A 587 -7.95 -12.87 7.73
CA MET A 587 -9.31 -12.31 7.78
C MET A 587 -10.09 -12.79 9.00
N ALA A 588 -9.94 -14.07 9.37
CA ALA A 588 -10.52 -14.60 10.60
C ALA A 588 -9.94 -13.91 11.84
N MET A 589 -8.62 -13.67 11.88
CA MET A 589 -7.98 -12.92 12.96
C MET A 589 -8.43 -11.46 13.01
N VAL A 590 -8.62 -10.80 11.86
CA VAL A 590 -9.15 -9.43 11.79
C VAL A 590 -10.59 -9.35 12.32
N ILE A 591 -11.46 -10.29 11.94
CA ILE A 591 -12.82 -10.37 12.48
C ILE A 591 -12.78 -10.61 13.99
N PHE A 592 -11.89 -11.48 14.46
CA PHE A 592 -11.67 -11.68 15.90
C PHE A 592 -11.22 -10.40 16.61
N VAL A 593 -10.30 -9.63 16.02
CA VAL A 593 -9.88 -8.32 16.53
C VAL A 593 -11.06 -7.34 16.58
N PHE A 594 -11.91 -7.31 15.55
CA PHE A 594 -13.08 -6.45 15.51
C PHE A 594 -14.08 -6.82 16.61
N TRP A 595 -14.27 -8.12 16.86
CA TRP A 595 -15.15 -8.62 17.91
C TRP A 595 -14.59 -8.31 19.32
N ILE A 596 -13.33 -8.64 19.61
CA ILE A 596 -12.74 -8.41 20.93
C ILE A 596 -12.65 -6.91 21.28
N ALA A 597 -12.42 -6.05 20.28
CA ALA A 597 -12.46 -4.60 20.46
C ALA A 597 -13.86 -4.09 20.90
N GLN A 598 -14.94 -4.83 20.63
CA GLN A 598 -16.29 -4.52 21.11
C GLN A 598 -16.54 -5.01 22.53
N VAL A 599 -15.91 -6.11 22.96
CA VAL A 599 -16.14 -6.69 24.30
C VAL A 599 -15.88 -5.67 25.40
N SER A 600 -14.80 -4.89 25.28
CA SER A 600 -14.48 -3.82 26.26
C SER A 600 -15.50 -2.66 26.30
N SER A 601 -16.36 -2.53 25.28
CA SER A 601 -17.45 -1.54 25.29
C SER A 601 -18.70 -2.04 26.02
N ASN A 602 -18.85 -3.35 26.21
CA ASN A 602 -19.99 -3.94 26.90
C ASN A 602 -19.77 -3.88 28.41
N LYS A 603 -20.48 -2.98 29.09
CA LYS A 603 -20.47 -2.88 30.56
C LYS A 603 -21.73 -3.52 31.13
N THR A 604 -21.57 -4.53 31.98
CA THR A 604 -22.64 -5.01 32.86
C THR A 604 -22.55 -4.26 34.18
N LEU A 605 -23.67 -3.74 34.67
CA LEU A 605 -23.78 -3.24 36.04
C LEU A 605 -24.13 -4.44 36.92
N PRO A 606 -23.20 -4.96 37.74
CA PRO A 606 -23.44 -6.16 38.52
C PRO A 606 -24.20 -5.77 39.80
N SER A 607 -25.47 -5.39 39.62
CA SER A 607 -26.38 -5.01 40.72
C SER A 607 -26.45 -6.15 41.76
N GLY A 608 -26.21 -5.83 43.02
CA GLY A 608 -26.23 -6.78 44.15
C GLY A 608 -25.02 -7.72 44.25
N TYR A 609 -24.03 -7.63 43.35
CA TYR A 609 -22.81 -8.44 43.42
C TYR A 609 -21.74 -7.81 44.32
N TRP A 610 -21.53 -6.51 44.19
CA TRP A 610 -20.59 -5.77 45.05
C TRP A 610 -21.34 -5.23 46.26
N LYS A 611 -20.71 -5.31 47.44
CA LYS A 611 -21.15 -4.53 48.60
C LYS A 611 -20.75 -3.08 48.36
N GLU A 612 -21.73 -2.19 48.33
CA GLU A 612 -21.52 -0.73 48.28
C GLU A 612 -20.89 -0.20 49.57
#